data_AF-S2VZ57-F1
#
_entry.id   AF-S2VZ57-F1
#
_cell.length_a   1.000
_cell.length_b   1.000
_cell.length_c   1.000
_cell.angle_alpha   90.00
_cell.angle_beta   90.00
_cell.angle_gamma   90.00
#
_symmetry.space_group_name_H-M   'P 1'
#
loop_
_entity.id
_entity.type
_entity.pdbx_description
1 polymer ?
#
loop_
_entity_poly.entity_id
_entity_poly.type
_entity_poly.pdbx_seq_one_letter_code
_entity_poly.pdbx_strand_id
1 'polypeptide(L)'
;MSEQTRLDTPGRTRGWKPKLKINSESFGQFAEWIARYMGSPSFLIWMSVFIVAWILWNTISPWQFDEAPSFIMLTLMLSIEAAYSAPLILLAQNRQEDRDRRSAQEDRRVAAQSRADMDFLAREIASLRNNVGELATRDFVRNEIRDQLRELLAELDKEDEPAQDDGN
;
A
#
# COMPACT_ATOMS: atom_id res chain seq x y z
N MET A 1 -62.92 -29.77 1.81
CA MET A 1 -62.30 -30.34 0.60
C MET A 1 -62.06 -29.20 -0.37
N SER A 2 -60.86 -29.19 -0.96
CA SER A 2 -60.44 -28.52 -2.22
C SER A 2 -60.63 -27.00 -2.34
N GLU A 3 -59.68 -26.19 -2.81
CA GLU A 3 -58.31 -26.37 -3.29
C GLU A 3 -57.74 -24.93 -3.37
N GLN A 4 -56.58 -24.67 -2.77
CA GLN A 4 -55.87 -23.41 -2.99
C GLN A 4 -55.05 -23.55 -4.27
N THR A 5 -55.55 -23.00 -5.38
CA THR A 5 -54.82 -22.91 -6.64
C THR A 5 -53.64 -21.95 -6.48
N ARG A 6 -52.47 -22.50 -6.13
CA ARG A 6 -51.17 -21.83 -6.21
C ARG A 6 -50.60 -22.01 -7.61
N LEU A 7 -50.82 -21.03 -8.48
CA LEU A 7 -50.05 -20.70 -9.69
C LEU A 7 -49.91 -19.16 -9.64
N ASP A 8 -48.78 -18.50 -9.85
CA ASP A 8 -47.68 -18.74 -10.77
C ASP A 8 -46.38 -18.20 -10.17
N THR A 9 -45.35 -19.04 -10.05
CA THR A 9 -43.97 -18.56 -9.94
C THR A 9 -43.45 -18.49 -11.37
N PRO A 10 -43.15 -17.31 -11.95
CA PRO A 10 -42.64 -17.25 -13.31
C PRO A 10 -41.32 -18.03 -13.36
N GLY A 11 -41.33 -19.08 -14.19
CA GLY A 11 -40.21 -19.95 -14.41
C GLY A 11 -38.97 -19.12 -14.69
N ARG A 12 -37.95 -19.31 -13.88
CA ARG A 12 -36.60 -18.83 -14.12
C ARG A 12 -36.12 -19.46 -15.42
N THR A 13 -36.39 -18.78 -16.53
CA THR A 13 -35.89 -19.13 -17.85
C THR A 13 -34.38 -19.24 -17.70
N ARG A 14 -33.89 -20.48 -17.79
CA ARG A 14 -32.47 -20.78 -17.69
C ARG A 14 -31.85 -20.35 -19.02
N GLY A 15 -31.70 -19.03 -19.17
CA GLY A 15 -31.02 -18.44 -20.31
C GLY A 15 -29.63 -19.05 -20.38
N TRP A 16 -29.41 -19.81 -21.45
CA TRP A 16 -28.08 -20.26 -21.85
C TRP A 16 -27.30 -19.03 -22.30
N LYS A 17 -26.82 -18.25 -21.33
CA LYS A 17 -25.83 -17.21 -21.59
C LYS A 17 -24.47 -17.89 -21.57
N PRO A 18 -23.78 -18.03 -22.70
CA PRO A 18 -22.40 -18.49 -22.69
C PRO A 18 -21.59 -17.49 -21.86
N LYS A 19 -21.13 -17.91 -20.69
CA LYS A 19 -20.16 -17.14 -19.92
C LYS A 19 -18.84 -17.24 -20.68
N LEU A 20 -18.59 -16.29 -21.60
CA LEU A 20 -17.25 -16.07 -22.10
C LEU A 20 -16.39 -15.67 -20.89
N LYS A 21 -15.67 -16.64 -20.34
CA LYS A 21 -14.59 -16.40 -19.39
C LYS A 21 -13.44 -15.83 -20.20
N ILE A 22 -13.47 -14.53 -20.48
CA ILE A 22 -12.27 -13.83 -20.92
C ILE A 22 -11.28 -13.98 -19.77
N ASN A 23 -10.15 -14.62 -20.02
CA ASN A 23 -9.08 -14.81 -19.03
C ASN A 23 -8.54 -13.43 -18.67
N SER A 24 -9.04 -12.87 -17.58
CA SER A 24 -8.71 -11.53 -17.09
C SER A 24 -7.22 -11.38 -16.80
N GLU A 25 -6.52 -12.48 -16.55
CA GLU A 25 -5.09 -12.51 -16.28
C GLU A 25 -4.25 -12.27 -17.55
N SER A 26 -4.53 -13.00 -18.64
CA SER A 26 -3.85 -12.81 -19.93
C SER A 26 -4.15 -11.43 -20.52
N PHE A 27 -5.39 -10.97 -20.41
CA PHE A 27 -5.77 -9.63 -20.86
C PHE A 27 -5.10 -8.53 -20.02
N GLY A 28 -4.92 -8.76 -18.73
CA GLY A 28 -4.22 -7.84 -17.84
C GLY A 28 -2.74 -7.67 -18.16
N GLN A 29 -2.05 -8.77 -18.47
CA GLN A 29 -0.65 -8.73 -18.89
C GLN A 29 -0.48 -8.00 -20.24
N PHE A 30 -1.40 -8.22 -21.18
CA PHE A 30 -1.41 -7.52 -22.47
C PHE A 30 -1.64 -6.01 -22.31
N ALA A 31 -2.61 -5.61 -21.47
CA ALA A 31 -2.87 -4.21 -21.17
C ALA A 31 -1.68 -3.52 -20.48
N GLU A 32 -0.98 -4.20 -19.57
CA GLU A 32 0.22 -3.69 -18.91
C GLU A 32 1.43 -3.58 -19.85
N TRP A 33 1.55 -4.49 -20.83
CA TRP A 33 2.52 -4.35 -21.90
C TRP A 33 2.21 -3.14 -22.79
N ILE A 34 0.95 -2.97 -23.21
CA ILE A 34 0.53 -1.81 -24.01
C ILE A 34 0.73 -0.50 -23.26
N ALA A 35 0.38 -0.43 -21.97
CA ALA A 35 0.56 0.78 -21.16
C ALA A 35 2.04 1.19 -21.08
N ARG A 36 2.96 0.23 -20.90
CA ARG A 36 4.40 0.48 -20.92
C ARG A 36 4.91 0.87 -22.31
N TYR A 37 4.33 0.29 -23.36
CA TYR A 37 4.69 0.60 -24.74
C TYR A 37 4.25 2.00 -25.17
N MET A 38 2.99 2.39 -24.92
CA MET A 38 2.46 3.72 -25.23
C MET A 38 3.15 4.83 -24.42
N GLY A 39 3.57 4.54 -23.18
CA GLY A 39 4.31 5.50 -22.34
C GLY A 39 5.80 5.65 -22.69
N SER A 40 6.30 4.88 -23.66
CA SER A 40 7.72 4.93 -24.06
C SER A 40 7.99 6.07 -25.05
N PRO A 41 9.06 6.86 -24.89
CA PRO A 41 9.50 7.84 -25.89
C PRO A 41 9.76 7.23 -27.27
N SER A 42 10.14 5.96 -27.32
CA SER A 42 10.42 5.23 -28.56
C SER A 42 9.17 5.05 -29.43
N PHE A 43 7.98 4.91 -28.81
CA PHE A 43 6.71 4.76 -29.52
C PHE A 43 6.39 6.03 -30.32
N LEU A 44 6.55 7.20 -29.71
CA LEU A 44 6.32 8.49 -30.37
C LEU A 44 7.25 8.70 -31.58
N ILE A 45 8.52 8.30 -31.46
CA ILE A 45 9.48 8.36 -32.57
C ILE A 45 9.03 7.44 -33.71
N TRP A 46 8.69 6.19 -33.40
CA TRP A 46 8.27 5.21 -34.41
C TRP A 46 6.98 5.65 -35.13
N MET A 47 5.99 6.15 -34.39
CA MET A 47 4.75 6.71 -34.95
C MET A 47 5.01 7.94 -35.83
N SER A 48 5.91 8.82 -35.41
CA SER A 48 6.30 9.98 -36.21
C SER A 48 6.95 9.56 -37.53
N VAL A 49 7.88 8.60 -37.47
CA VAL A 49 8.53 8.03 -38.66
C VAL A 49 7.51 7.36 -39.58
N PHE A 50 6.56 6.61 -39.02
CA PHE A 50 5.51 5.96 -39.80
C PHE A 50 4.65 6.98 -40.57
N ILE A 51 4.20 8.05 -39.90
CA ILE A 51 3.42 9.12 -40.52
C ILE A 51 4.23 9.82 -41.62
N VAL A 52 5.49 10.18 -41.35
CA VAL A 52 6.37 10.84 -42.33
C VAL A 52 6.63 9.92 -43.53
N ALA A 53 6.95 8.65 -43.31
CA ALA A 53 7.18 7.67 -44.36
C ALA A 53 5.92 7.48 -45.22
N TRP A 54 4.74 7.45 -44.60
CA TRP A 54 3.47 7.34 -45.31
C TRP A 54 3.19 8.56 -46.19
N ILE A 55 3.41 9.77 -45.68
CA ILE A 55 3.26 11.02 -46.45
C ILE A 55 4.23 11.03 -47.63
N LEU A 56 5.50 10.69 -47.40
CA LEU A 56 6.53 10.63 -48.45
C LEU A 56 6.17 9.58 -49.52
N TRP A 57 5.72 8.40 -49.10
CA TRP A 57 5.28 7.35 -50.02
C TRP A 57 4.14 7.82 -50.92
N ASN A 58 3.14 8.51 -50.35
CA ASN A 58 2.01 9.05 -51.11
C ASN A 58 2.40 10.23 -52.01
N THR A 59 3.44 10.99 -51.65
CA THR A 59 3.91 12.15 -52.45
C THR A 59 4.77 11.72 -53.64
N ILE A 60 5.53 10.63 -53.50
CA ILE A 60 6.52 10.18 -54.50
C ILE A 60 5.93 9.10 -55.43
N SER A 61 4.91 8.35 -54.98
CA SER A 61 4.29 7.30 -55.79
C SER A 61 3.48 7.89 -56.95
N PRO A 62 3.84 7.63 -58.23
CA PRO A 62 3.10 8.13 -59.40
C PRO A 62 1.78 7.38 -59.64
N TRP A 63 1.44 6.40 -58.81
CA TRP A 63 0.17 5.68 -58.85
C TRP A 63 -0.87 6.47 -58.07
N GLN A 64 -1.39 7.51 -58.72
CA GLN A 64 -2.47 8.37 -58.25
C GLN A 64 -3.79 7.58 -58.22
N PHE A 65 -3.93 6.63 -57.31
CA PHE A 65 -5.26 6.27 -56.82
C PHE A 65 -5.76 7.54 -56.13
N ASP A 66 -6.60 8.32 -56.81
CA ASP A 66 -7.17 9.62 -56.44
C ASP A 66 -6.53 10.25 -55.17
N GLU A 67 -5.80 11.37 -55.31
CA GLU A 67 -5.07 12.01 -54.20
C GLU A 67 -5.95 12.28 -52.95
N ALA A 68 -7.26 12.41 -53.11
CA ALA A 68 -8.21 12.63 -52.02
C ALA A 68 -8.42 11.39 -51.08
N PRO A 69 -8.75 10.17 -51.55
CA PRO A 69 -8.93 9.01 -50.68
C PRO A 69 -7.69 8.55 -49.93
N SER A 70 -6.47 8.73 -50.45
CA SER A 70 -5.27 8.17 -49.81
C SER A 70 -4.90 8.86 -48.48
N PHE A 71 -5.02 10.19 -48.41
CA PHE A 71 -4.86 10.94 -47.15
C PHE A 71 -6.05 10.74 -46.20
N ILE A 72 -7.26 10.61 -46.73
CA ILE A 72 -8.45 10.32 -45.92
C ILE A 72 -8.34 8.93 -45.27
N MET A 73 -7.76 7.94 -45.96
CA MET A 73 -7.56 6.59 -45.42
C MET A 73 -6.64 6.60 -44.20
N LEU A 74 -5.56 7.39 -44.22
CA LEU A 74 -4.71 7.57 -43.03
C LEU A 74 -5.51 8.13 -41.87
N THR A 75 -6.31 9.17 -42.13
CA THR A 75 -7.14 9.82 -41.11
C THR A 75 -8.18 8.86 -40.54
N LEU A 76 -8.83 8.08 -41.40
CA LEU A 76 -9.79 7.06 -40.99
C LEU A 76 -9.10 5.97 -40.15
N MET A 77 -7.92 5.52 -40.55
CA MET A 77 -7.14 4.53 -39.80
C MET A 77 -6.76 5.05 -38.41
N LEU A 78 -6.22 6.27 -38.32
CA LEU A 78 -5.88 6.92 -37.05
C LEU A 78 -7.12 7.14 -36.16
N SER A 79 -8.28 7.43 -36.76
CA SER A 79 -9.53 7.59 -36.00
C SER A 79 -9.98 6.28 -35.36
N ILE A 80 -9.85 5.16 -36.09
CA ILE A 80 -10.15 3.82 -35.58
C ILE A 80 -9.12 3.44 -34.51
N GLU A 81 -7.85 3.81 -34.71
CA GLU A 81 -6.78 3.57 -33.75
C GLU A 81 -7.07 4.19 -32.39
N ALA A 82 -7.43 5.47 -32.40
CA ALA A 82 -7.82 6.20 -31.21
C ALA A 82 -9.08 5.57 -30.56
N ALA A 83 -10.06 5.19 -31.37
CA ALA A 83 -11.32 4.62 -30.88
C ALA A 83 -11.14 3.27 -30.16
N TYR A 84 -10.25 2.38 -30.64
CA TYR A 84 -9.98 1.12 -29.93
C TYR A 84 -9.03 1.28 -28.75
N SER A 85 -8.18 2.32 -28.76
CA SER A 85 -7.22 2.57 -27.69
C SER A 85 -7.91 2.96 -26.39
N ALA A 86 -8.95 3.80 -26.45
CA ALA A 86 -9.69 4.25 -25.27
C ALA A 86 -10.22 3.12 -24.36
N PRO A 87 -10.97 2.10 -24.85
CA PRO A 87 -11.46 1.01 -24.00
C PRO A 87 -10.33 0.12 -23.46
N LEU A 88 -9.24 -0.03 -24.21
CA LEU A 88 -8.09 -0.81 -23.76
C LEU A 88 -7.33 -0.09 -22.63
N ILE A 89 -7.13 1.23 -22.77
CA ILE A 89 -6.55 2.09 -21.75
C ILE A 89 -7.42 2.10 -20.48
N LEU A 90 -8.74 2.24 -20.61
CA LEU A 90 -9.66 2.20 -19.46
C LEU A 90 -9.53 0.88 -18.68
N LEU A 91 -9.36 -0.24 -19.37
CA LEU A 91 -9.17 -1.53 -18.71
C LEU A 91 -7.78 -1.67 -18.07
N ALA A 92 -6.75 -1.07 -18.66
CA ALA A 92 -5.44 -0.96 -18.03
C ALA A 92 -5.50 -0.10 -16.75
N GLN A 93 -6.20 1.04 -16.81
CA GLN A 93 -6.38 1.98 -15.71
C GLN A 93 -7.16 1.36 -14.53
N ASN A 94 -8.29 0.70 -14.80
CA ASN A 94 -9.06 0.00 -13.75
C ASN A 94 -8.19 -1.00 -12.97
N ARG A 95 -7.24 -1.67 -13.65
CA ARG A 95 -6.33 -2.61 -12.99
C ARG A 95 -5.23 -1.93 -12.18
N GLN A 96 -4.74 -0.77 -12.62
CA GLN A 96 -3.79 0.02 -11.83
C GLN A 96 -4.48 0.51 -10.56
N GLU A 97 -5.69 1.07 -10.68
CA GLU A 97 -6.49 1.50 -9.53
C GLU A 97 -6.78 0.35 -8.54
N ASP A 98 -7.08 -0.86 -9.03
CA ASP A 98 -7.29 -2.02 -8.16
C ASP A 98 -6.02 -2.42 -7.38
N ARG A 99 -4.82 -2.29 -7.98
CA ARG A 99 -3.55 -2.53 -7.27
C ARG A 99 -3.29 -1.43 -6.25
N ASP A 100 -3.44 -0.18 -6.66
CA ASP A 100 -3.20 0.99 -5.80
C ASP A 100 -4.14 0.98 -4.60
N ARG A 101 -5.40 0.59 -4.82
CA ARG A 101 -6.39 0.40 -3.75
C ARG A 101 -5.99 -0.70 -2.78
N ARG A 102 -5.45 -1.83 -3.26
CA ARG A 102 -4.97 -2.91 -2.38
C ARG A 102 -3.75 -2.46 -1.57
N SER A 103 -2.78 -1.80 -2.21
CA SER A 103 -1.61 -1.23 -1.52
C SER A 103 -2.05 -0.25 -0.42
N ALA A 104 -2.95 0.69 -0.75
CA ALA A 104 -3.44 1.65 0.21
C ALA A 104 -4.22 1.03 1.38
N GLN A 105 -4.91 -0.10 1.17
CA GLN A 105 -5.56 -0.84 2.26
C GLN A 105 -4.55 -1.53 3.17
N GLU A 106 -3.50 -2.11 2.60
CA GLU A 106 -2.42 -2.74 3.34
C GLU A 106 -1.65 -1.71 4.16
N ASP A 107 -1.29 -0.58 3.58
CA ASP A 107 -0.63 0.53 4.28
C ASP A 107 -1.44 1.01 5.48
N ARG A 108 -2.76 1.15 5.31
CA ARG A 108 -3.67 1.52 6.42
C ARG A 108 -3.68 0.47 7.52
N ARG A 109 -3.66 -0.82 7.17
CA ARG A 109 -3.62 -1.91 8.15
C ARG A 109 -2.31 -1.91 8.92
N VAL A 110 -1.18 -1.75 8.23
CA VAL A 110 0.15 -1.67 8.84
C VAL A 110 0.24 -0.44 9.75
N ALA A 111 -0.25 0.71 9.32
CA ALA A 111 -0.27 1.93 10.14
C ALA A 111 -1.14 1.76 11.40
N ALA A 112 -2.30 1.11 11.29
CA ALA A 112 -3.15 0.82 12.44
C ALA A 112 -2.47 -0.14 13.44
N GLN A 113 -1.79 -1.17 12.94
CA GLN A 113 -1.03 -2.10 13.78
C GLN A 113 0.16 -1.40 14.46
N SER A 114 0.95 -0.63 13.71
CA SER A 114 2.07 0.14 14.25
C SER A 114 1.63 1.11 15.35
N ARG A 115 0.46 1.74 15.21
CA ARG A 115 -0.11 2.58 16.26
C ARG A 115 -0.48 1.79 17.52
N ALA A 116 -1.10 0.63 17.36
CA ALA A 116 -1.42 -0.24 18.49
C ALA A 116 -0.16 -0.74 19.21
N ASP A 117 0.88 -1.10 18.46
CA ASP A 117 2.17 -1.53 19.01
C ASP A 117 2.86 -0.39 19.77
N MET A 118 2.83 0.85 19.23
CA MET A 118 3.33 2.03 19.93
C MET A 118 2.54 2.31 21.22
N ASP A 119 1.21 2.21 21.20
CA ASP A 119 0.37 2.38 22.38
C ASP A 119 0.66 1.31 23.44
N PHE A 120 0.91 0.06 23.01
CA PHE A 120 1.32 -1.03 23.89
C PHE A 120 2.68 -0.77 24.52
N LEU A 121 3.69 -0.43 23.71
CA LEU A 121 5.03 -0.10 24.18
C LEU A 121 5.02 1.11 25.13
N ALA A 122 4.22 2.14 24.85
CA ALA A 122 4.07 3.29 25.73
C ALA A 122 3.50 2.92 27.11
N ARG A 123 2.50 2.02 27.14
CA ARG A 123 1.94 1.50 28.39
C ARG A 123 2.95 0.66 29.16
N GLU A 124 3.72 -0.16 28.45
CA GLU A 124 4.75 -1.01 29.05
C GLU A 124 5.92 -0.18 29.61
N ILE A 125 6.33 0.87 28.90
CA ILE A 125 7.33 1.81 29.42
C ILE A 125 6.78 2.57 30.64
N ALA A 126 5.50 2.95 30.64
CA ALA A 126 4.88 3.61 31.79
C ALA A 126 4.78 2.69 33.02
N SER A 127 4.45 1.40 32.84
CA SER A 127 4.43 0.41 33.92
C SER A 127 5.85 0.13 34.44
N LEU A 128 6.83 -0.04 33.54
CA LEU A 128 8.24 -0.20 33.90
C LEU A 128 8.75 1.00 34.70
N ARG A 129 8.44 2.23 34.25
CA ARG A 129 8.82 3.46 34.96
C ARG A 129 8.25 3.51 36.37
N ASN A 130 6.98 3.14 36.55
CA ASN A 130 6.35 3.14 37.86
C ASN A 130 7.02 2.11 38.80
N ASN A 131 7.26 0.88 38.32
CA ASN A 131 7.94 -0.16 39.08
C ASN A 131 9.37 0.24 39.48
N VAL A 132 10.14 0.84 38.55
CA VAL A 132 11.50 1.35 38.85
C VAL A 132 11.46 2.54 39.81
N GLY A 133 10.48 3.42 39.67
CA GLY A 133 10.30 4.59 40.54
C GLY A 133 10.05 4.21 42.00
N GLU A 134 9.30 3.13 42.23
CA GLU A 134 9.01 2.58 43.56
C GLU A 134 10.24 1.92 44.22
N LEU A 135 11.10 1.28 43.41
CA LEU A 135 12.27 0.55 43.91
C LEU A 135 13.49 1.44 44.21
N ALA A 136 13.64 2.61 43.57
CA ALA A 136 14.94 3.28 43.54
C ALA A 136 15.09 4.58 44.33
N THR A 137 14.03 5.33 44.69
CA THR A 137 14.27 6.79 44.86
C THR A 137 14.13 7.34 46.27
N ARG A 138 13.13 6.93 47.05
CA ARG A 138 12.85 7.64 48.30
C ARG A 138 13.11 6.81 49.54
N ASP A 139 12.40 5.71 49.73
CA ASP A 139 12.49 5.00 51.01
C ASP A 139 13.74 4.13 51.09
N PHE A 140 14.14 3.49 49.98
CA PHE A 140 15.40 2.75 49.90
C PHE A 140 16.61 3.66 50.11
N VAL A 141 16.75 4.72 49.30
CA VAL A 141 17.87 5.67 49.40
C VAL A 141 17.91 6.35 50.76
N ARG A 142 16.75 6.73 51.31
CA ARG A 142 16.68 7.36 52.63
C ARG A 142 17.05 6.40 53.76
N ASN A 143 16.67 5.13 53.67
CA ASN A 143 17.02 4.13 54.67
C ASN A 143 18.50 3.76 54.59
N GLU A 144 19.05 3.57 53.39
CA GLU A 144 20.46 3.28 53.18
C GLU A 144 21.36 4.41 53.72
N ILE A 145 21.02 5.67 53.39
CA ILE A 145 21.75 6.83 53.92
C ILE A 145 21.66 6.88 55.46
N ARG A 146 20.50 6.54 56.04
CA ARG A 146 20.32 6.50 57.50
C ARG A 146 21.11 5.40 58.17
N ASP A 147 21.17 4.22 57.58
CA ASP A 147 21.93 3.10 58.11
C ASP A 147 23.42 3.41 58.06
N GLN A 148 23.94 3.93 56.95
CA GLN A 148 25.33 4.38 56.85
C GLN A 148 25.67 5.50 57.85
N LEU A 149 24.75 6.46 58.05
CA LEU A 149 24.93 7.51 59.08
C LEU A 149 24.97 6.95 60.50
N ARG A 150 24.11 5.96 60.83
CA ARG A 150 24.12 5.31 62.14
C ARG A 150 25.40 4.53 62.38
N GLU A 151 25.87 3.83 61.35
CA GLU A 151 27.10 3.05 61.42
C GLU A 151 28.31 3.97 61.70
N LEU A 152 28.46 5.06 60.95
CA LEU A 152 29.52 6.05 61.19
C LEU A 152 29.44 6.69 62.58
N LEU A 153 28.23 7.05 63.05
CA LEU A 153 28.07 7.60 64.40
C LEU A 153 28.43 6.59 65.49
N ALA A 154 28.07 5.32 65.32
CA ALA A 154 28.42 4.26 66.26
C ALA A 154 29.93 3.94 66.28
N GLU A 155 30.62 4.17 65.17
CA GLU A 155 32.08 4.05 65.09
C GLU A 155 32.77 5.20 65.84
N LEU A 156 32.30 6.44 65.67
CA LEU A 156 32.78 7.60 66.44
C LEU A 156 32.53 7.46 67.95
N ASP A 157 31.35 6.98 68.36
CA ASP A 157 31.01 6.80 69.78
C ASP A 157 31.89 5.72 70.45
N LYS A 158 32.38 4.75 69.68
CA LYS A 158 33.36 3.75 70.12
C LYS A 158 34.79 4.31 70.20
N GLU A 159 35.14 5.31 69.40
CA GLU A 159 36.42 6.00 69.50
C GLU A 159 36.48 6.96 70.71
N ASP A 160 35.33 7.48 71.15
CA ASP A 160 35.20 8.38 72.30
C ASP A 160 35.00 7.65 73.65
N GLU A 161 34.88 6.32 73.71
CA GLU A 161 34.93 5.57 74.97
C GLU A 161 36.39 5.59 75.50
N PRO A 162 36.70 6.35 76.57
CA PRO A 162 38.04 6.30 77.15
C PRO A 162 38.20 4.92 77.76
N ALA A 163 39.31 4.24 77.40
CA ALA A 163 39.76 3.04 78.08
C ALA A 163 39.63 3.26 79.60
N GLN A 164 38.65 2.60 80.22
CA GLN A 164 38.53 2.57 81.67
C GLN A 164 39.82 1.95 82.18
N ASP A 165 40.63 2.81 82.80
CA ASP A 165 41.83 2.48 83.53
C ASP A 165 41.42 1.63 84.74
N ASP A 166 41.47 0.30 84.54
CA ASP A 166 41.43 -0.70 85.58
C ASP A 166 42.68 -0.56 86.48
N GLY A 167 42.62 0.38 87.43
CA GLY A 167 43.70 0.66 88.37
C GLY A 167 43.26 0.56 89.83
N ASN A 168 43.47 -0.64 90.42
CA ASN A 168 43.33 -0.98 91.84
C ASN A 168 44.35 -0.27 92.74
#